data_AF-A0A958GT85-F1
#
_entry.id   AF-A0A958GT85-F1
#
_cell.length_a   1.000
_cell.length_b   1.000
_cell.length_c   1.000
_cell.angle_alpha   90.00
_cell.angle_beta   90.00
_cell.angle_gamma   90.00
#
_symmetry.space_group_name_H-M   'P 1'
#
loop_
_entity.id
_entity.type
_entity.pdbx_description
1 polymer ?
#
loop_
_entity_poly.entity_id
_entity_poly.type
_entity_poly.pdbx_seq_one_letter_code
_entity_poly.pdbx_strand_id
1 'polypeptide(L)'
;MSLGWSDVEQKLAGLYGASAAAGLVADIQALPRQSAPASTQPLTERDAALICYANSVVDRAEETAPLAILRQWLKQHAITDTLSIVHLLPFYPWDTDRGFSVKDFYQVEPSYGSWEDIRCLANECRLMFDFVANHASIENPLVQSALIERHLSPEDSRYQEHARYREFVLAFSQEERPTENDLKQLARPRAAPVLSPYVVFDDGGALRASLGTSAPDGRQQFGSGWVWTTFSRLPNADGSEATRQVDLNFKNPSVFLEAVRILVFYRQQGASLIRLDAIGYLWKKFGSTSLHEPQTHELLQALDGILKLLLPEVITIAEVNEPQEKVLPYLGTEAASESDLVYQFSHFPLAVHAVQTGSAQHYSEWLRTLPPFGGRQFITVLGSHDGLGMKPARGLLPEGAVSEMIERLVDEHGGLPNFAVLPGGERIVYEVCATPWDLINPGDSEEPLALQIDRYLAVVALGLLPRGLPAFYINGILGRSG
;
A
#
# COMPACT_ATOMS: atom_id res chain seq x y z
N MET A 1 -0.18 -19.02 24.98
CA MET A 1 -1.42 -18.53 25.62
C MET A 1 -2.31 -18.01 24.50
N SER A 2 -3.60 -18.34 24.48
CA SER A 2 -4.52 -17.77 23.48
C SER A 2 -4.68 -16.28 23.76
N LEU A 3 -4.38 -15.45 22.77
CA LEU A 3 -4.50 -13.99 22.86
C LEU A 3 -5.96 -13.61 23.14
N GLY A 4 -6.20 -12.78 24.16
CA GLY A 4 -7.53 -12.37 24.58
C GLY A 4 -7.79 -10.87 24.42
N TRP A 5 -9.06 -10.47 24.55
CA TRP A 5 -9.44 -9.04 24.51
C TRP A 5 -8.73 -8.19 25.58
N SER A 6 -8.40 -8.78 26.74
CA SER A 6 -7.60 -8.11 27.77
C SER A 6 -6.20 -7.75 27.31
N ASP A 7 -5.56 -8.61 26.50
CA ASP A 7 -4.23 -8.36 25.97
C ASP A 7 -4.27 -7.23 24.92
N VAL A 8 -5.31 -7.23 24.08
CA VAL A 8 -5.58 -6.16 23.10
C VAL A 8 -5.82 -4.84 23.83
N GLU A 9 -6.66 -4.82 24.85
CA GLU A 9 -6.95 -3.61 25.64
C GLU A 9 -5.70 -3.05 26.28
N GLN A 10 -4.83 -3.91 26.83
CA GLN A 10 -3.57 -3.48 27.44
C GLN A 10 -2.62 -2.83 26.42
N LYS A 11 -2.51 -3.39 25.20
CA LYS A 11 -1.72 -2.79 24.12
C LYS A 11 -2.26 -1.42 23.72
N LEU A 12 -3.58 -1.34 23.51
CA LEU A 12 -4.25 -0.08 23.17
C LEU A 12 -4.13 0.96 24.29
N ALA A 13 -4.12 0.53 25.56
CA ALA A 13 -3.94 1.42 26.70
C ALA A 13 -2.53 2.05 26.74
N GLY A 14 -1.52 1.34 26.24
CA GLY A 14 -0.16 1.90 26.08
C GLY A 14 -0.10 3.03 25.05
N LEU A 15 -0.94 2.97 24.01
CA LEU A 15 -0.99 3.95 22.92
C LEU A 15 -1.91 5.13 23.23
N TYR A 16 -3.09 4.86 23.80
CA TYR A 16 -4.20 5.80 23.90
C TYR A 16 -4.65 6.10 25.34
N GLY A 17 -4.10 5.40 26.34
CA GLY A 17 -4.55 5.46 27.72
C GLY A 17 -5.74 4.53 28.00
N ALA A 18 -5.88 4.11 29.27
CA ALA A 18 -6.82 3.06 29.66
C ALA A 18 -8.30 3.35 29.32
N SER A 19 -8.77 4.59 29.55
CA SER A 19 -10.17 4.94 29.29
C SER A 19 -10.52 4.88 27.79
N ALA A 20 -9.63 5.37 26.92
CA ALA A 20 -9.83 5.34 25.48
C ALA A 20 -9.76 3.91 24.94
N ALA A 21 -8.82 3.11 25.46
CA ALA A 21 -8.67 1.70 25.09
C ALA A 21 -9.91 0.87 25.41
N ALA A 22 -10.49 1.02 26.61
CA ALA A 22 -11.70 0.30 27.00
C ALA A 22 -12.91 0.65 26.11
N GLY A 23 -13.11 1.93 25.80
CA GLY A 23 -14.17 2.37 24.88
C GLY A 23 -13.97 1.83 23.46
N LEU A 24 -12.73 1.93 22.96
CA LEU A 24 -12.35 1.42 21.64
C LEU A 24 -12.57 -0.10 21.52
N VAL A 25 -12.21 -0.89 22.53
CA VAL A 25 -12.45 -2.34 22.55
C VAL A 25 -13.95 -2.64 22.53
N ALA A 26 -14.76 -1.91 23.31
CA ALA A 26 -16.21 -2.10 23.33
C ALA A 26 -16.84 -1.81 21.95
N ASP A 27 -16.43 -0.73 21.29
CA ASP A 27 -16.90 -0.38 19.95
C ASP A 27 -16.49 -1.43 18.91
N ILE A 28 -15.26 -1.94 18.99
CA ILE A 28 -14.75 -2.99 18.09
C ILE A 28 -15.50 -4.31 18.30
N GLN A 29 -15.78 -4.69 19.55
CA GLN A 29 -16.53 -5.91 19.87
C GLN A 29 -17.96 -5.87 19.34
N ALA A 30 -18.54 -4.68 19.22
CA ALA A 30 -19.88 -4.44 18.70
C ALA A 30 -19.96 -4.46 17.16
N LEU A 31 -18.83 -4.56 16.45
CA LEU A 31 -18.83 -4.58 14.99
C LEU A 31 -19.53 -5.84 14.45
N PRO A 32 -20.31 -5.70 13.35
CA PRO A 32 -21.01 -6.81 12.74
C PRO A 32 -20.03 -7.84 12.16
N ARG A 33 -20.23 -9.12 12.51
CA ARG A 33 -19.34 -10.23 12.11
C ARG A 33 -19.83 -11.03 10.91
N GLN A 34 -21.01 -10.73 10.37
CA GLN A 34 -21.58 -11.50 9.28
C GLN A 34 -20.82 -11.23 7.98
N SER A 35 -20.10 -12.23 7.48
CA SER A 35 -19.27 -12.10 6.28
C SER A 35 -19.87 -12.85 5.08
N ALA A 36 -19.57 -12.38 3.87
CA ALA A 36 -19.82 -13.15 2.66
C ALA A 36 -19.01 -14.46 2.68
N PRO A 37 -19.45 -15.50 1.94
CA PRO A 37 -18.65 -16.71 1.75
C PRO A 37 -17.27 -16.32 1.22
N ALA A 38 -16.23 -16.70 1.95
CA ALA A 38 -14.84 -16.60 1.50
C ALA A 38 -14.11 -17.86 1.97
N SER A 39 -13.01 -18.20 1.29
CA SER A 39 -12.22 -19.36 1.70
C SER A 39 -11.62 -19.14 3.08
N THR A 40 -11.90 -20.05 3.99
CA THR A 40 -11.31 -20.08 5.34
C THR A 40 -10.16 -21.08 5.43
N GLN A 41 -9.72 -21.63 4.29
CA GLN A 41 -8.65 -22.62 4.27
C GLN A 41 -7.29 -21.93 4.49
N PRO A 42 -6.40 -22.52 5.31
CA PRO A 42 -5.01 -22.07 5.40
C PRO A 42 -4.32 -22.06 4.04
N LEU A 43 -3.30 -21.23 3.90
CA LEU A 43 -2.41 -21.29 2.72
C LEU A 43 -1.63 -22.61 2.69
N THR A 44 -1.37 -23.11 1.50
CA THR A 44 -0.61 -24.33 1.21
C THR A 44 0.47 -24.06 0.16
N GLU A 45 1.36 -25.02 -0.07
CA GLU A 45 2.39 -24.96 -1.12
C GLU A 45 1.82 -24.90 -2.55
N ARG A 46 0.49 -25.05 -2.70
CA ARG A 46 -0.21 -24.96 -3.99
C ARG A 46 -0.76 -23.58 -4.28
N ASP A 47 -0.68 -22.65 -3.33
CA ASP A 47 -1.21 -21.30 -3.50
C ASP A 47 -0.19 -20.38 -4.19
N ALA A 48 -0.69 -19.57 -5.11
CA ALA A 48 0.05 -18.51 -5.81
C ALA A 48 -0.90 -17.35 -6.11
N ALA A 49 -0.37 -16.14 -6.11
CA ALA A 49 -1.16 -14.92 -6.33
C ALA A 49 -0.94 -14.32 -7.72
N LEU A 50 -2.01 -13.80 -8.31
CA LEU A 50 -2.00 -12.88 -9.44
C LEU A 50 -2.25 -11.46 -8.93
N ILE A 51 -1.34 -10.54 -9.16
CA ILE A 51 -1.50 -9.11 -8.90
C ILE A 51 -1.99 -8.43 -10.18
N CYS A 52 -3.12 -7.75 -10.12
CA CYS A 52 -3.69 -7.02 -11.24
C CYS A 52 -4.55 -5.85 -10.78
N TYR A 53 -4.80 -4.90 -11.69
CA TYR A 53 -5.84 -3.90 -11.50
C TYR A 53 -7.20 -4.48 -11.91
N ALA A 54 -8.28 -3.96 -11.32
CA ALA A 54 -9.65 -4.30 -11.70
C ALA A 54 -9.94 -4.09 -13.19
N ASN A 55 -9.22 -3.17 -13.84
CA ASN A 55 -9.29 -2.84 -15.26
C ASN A 55 -8.05 -3.27 -16.05
N SER A 56 -7.26 -4.23 -15.57
CA SER A 56 -6.15 -4.78 -16.37
C SER A 56 -6.62 -5.47 -17.66
N VAL A 57 -7.85 -5.96 -17.69
CA VAL A 57 -8.52 -6.48 -18.89
C VAL A 57 -9.85 -5.74 -19.04
N VAL A 58 -10.07 -5.17 -20.22
CA VAL A 58 -11.27 -4.36 -20.51
C VAL A 58 -11.94 -4.83 -21.81
N ASP A 59 -13.25 -4.67 -21.86
CA ASP A 59 -13.99 -4.74 -23.10
C ASP A 59 -13.77 -3.44 -23.89
N ARG A 60 -13.27 -3.55 -25.13
CA ARG A 60 -13.04 -2.38 -26.00
C ARG A 60 -14.32 -1.69 -26.41
N ALA A 61 -15.45 -2.38 -26.39
CA ALA A 61 -16.76 -1.78 -26.63
C ALA A 61 -17.32 -1.06 -25.38
N GLU A 62 -16.68 -1.24 -24.22
CA GLU A 62 -17.10 -0.69 -22.92
C GLU A 62 -18.54 -1.08 -22.54
N GLU A 63 -19.05 -2.21 -23.04
CA GLU A 63 -20.40 -2.68 -22.75
C GLU A 63 -20.48 -3.44 -21.43
N THR A 64 -19.34 -3.98 -20.98
CA THR A 64 -19.23 -4.78 -19.76
C THR A 64 -18.24 -4.17 -18.78
N ALA A 65 -18.63 -4.11 -17.50
CA ALA A 65 -17.78 -3.58 -16.45
C ALA A 65 -16.43 -4.34 -16.36
N PRO A 66 -15.30 -3.63 -16.14
CA PRO A 66 -13.97 -4.23 -16.09
C PRO A 66 -13.83 -5.43 -15.14
N LEU A 67 -14.42 -5.38 -13.94
CA LEU A 67 -14.38 -6.51 -12.99
C LEU A 67 -15.06 -7.77 -13.55
N ALA A 68 -16.17 -7.61 -14.27
CA ALA A 68 -16.87 -8.72 -14.89
C ALA A 68 -16.06 -9.32 -16.06
N ILE A 69 -15.39 -8.47 -16.84
CA ILE A 69 -14.47 -8.90 -17.91
C ILE A 69 -13.25 -9.61 -17.34
N LEU A 70 -12.64 -9.09 -16.27
CA LEU A 70 -11.53 -9.73 -15.59
C LEU A 70 -11.91 -11.14 -15.13
N ARG A 71 -13.08 -11.31 -14.50
CA ARG A 71 -13.59 -12.64 -14.12
C ARG A 71 -13.73 -13.57 -15.33
N GLN A 72 -14.33 -13.09 -16.42
CA GLN A 72 -14.49 -13.89 -17.65
C GLN A 72 -13.13 -14.32 -18.20
N TRP A 73 -12.16 -13.42 -18.25
CA TRP A 73 -10.81 -13.68 -18.73
C TRP A 73 -10.08 -14.73 -17.87
N LEU A 74 -10.13 -14.57 -16.54
CA LEU A 74 -9.54 -15.52 -15.58
C LEU A 74 -10.08 -16.92 -15.79
N LYS A 75 -11.40 -17.04 -15.95
CA LYS A 75 -12.09 -18.31 -16.19
C LYS A 75 -11.80 -18.91 -17.56
N GLN A 76 -11.84 -18.10 -18.61
CA GLN A 76 -11.60 -18.53 -20.00
C GLN A 76 -10.20 -19.15 -20.16
N HIS A 77 -9.22 -18.60 -19.45
CA HIS A 77 -7.82 -19.03 -19.52
C HIS A 77 -7.41 -19.95 -18.36
N ALA A 78 -8.35 -20.38 -17.51
CA ALA A 78 -8.09 -21.24 -16.35
C ALA A 78 -6.95 -20.71 -15.45
N ILE A 79 -6.82 -19.38 -15.33
CA ILE A 79 -5.72 -18.75 -14.58
C ILE A 79 -5.81 -19.11 -13.10
N THR A 80 -7.01 -19.13 -12.55
CA THR A 80 -7.28 -19.42 -11.13
C THR A 80 -7.04 -20.88 -10.75
N ASP A 81 -6.90 -21.79 -11.73
CA ASP A 81 -6.51 -23.18 -11.47
C ASP A 81 -5.05 -23.30 -11.02
N THR A 82 -4.22 -22.30 -11.38
CA THR A 82 -2.80 -22.23 -11.00
C THR A 82 -2.53 -21.08 -10.02
N LEU A 83 -3.12 -19.90 -10.25
CA LEU A 83 -3.00 -18.72 -9.39
C LEU A 83 -4.29 -18.60 -8.56
N SER A 84 -4.36 -19.34 -7.46
CA SER A 84 -5.55 -19.49 -6.62
C SER A 84 -6.01 -18.20 -5.93
N ILE A 85 -5.16 -17.17 -5.89
CA ILE A 85 -5.42 -15.88 -5.28
C ILE A 85 -5.34 -14.77 -6.32
N VAL A 86 -6.35 -13.90 -6.36
CA VAL A 86 -6.31 -12.65 -7.13
C VAL A 86 -6.16 -11.49 -6.17
N HIS A 87 -5.01 -10.83 -6.24
CA HIS A 87 -4.77 -9.54 -5.62
C HIS A 87 -5.25 -8.44 -6.56
N LEU A 88 -6.41 -7.87 -6.19
CA LEU A 88 -6.93 -6.67 -6.81
C LEU A 88 -6.24 -5.47 -6.18
N LEU A 89 -5.38 -4.81 -6.96
CA LEU A 89 -4.86 -3.48 -6.64
C LEU A 89 -6.03 -2.50 -6.40
N PRO A 90 -5.81 -1.35 -5.74
CA PRO A 90 -6.90 -0.53 -5.23
C PRO A 90 -7.98 -0.25 -6.28
N PHE A 91 -9.18 -0.76 -6.02
CA PHE A 91 -10.36 -0.70 -6.91
C PHE A 91 -11.43 0.25 -6.38
N TYR A 92 -11.10 1.03 -5.37
CA TYR A 92 -11.94 2.06 -4.76
C TYR A 92 -11.96 3.32 -5.61
N PRO A 93 -12.95 4.23 -5.47
CA PRO A 93 -12.87 5.56 -6.05
C PRO A 93 -11.56 6.27 -5.67
N TRP A 94 -10.90 6.89 -6.64
CA TRP A 94 -9.57 7.51 -6.47
C TRP A 94 -9.40 8.76 -7.34
N ASP A 95 -8.43 9.64 -7.03
CA ASP A 95 -8.09 10.81 -7.87
C ASP A 95 -6.73 10.73 -8.55
N THR A 96 -5.73 10.19 -7.87
CA THR A 96 -4.32 10.22 -8.26
C THR A 96 -3.65 8.92 -7.82
N ASP A 97 -2.43 8.68 -8.30
CA ASP A 97 -1.60 7.53 -7.89
C ASP A 97 -2.25 6.16 -8.17
N ARG A 98 -2.97 6.06 -9.29
CA ARG A 98 -3.54 4.80 -9.84
C ARG A 98 -4.30 3.95 -8.80
N GLY A 99 -5.10 4.59 -7.97
CA GLY A 99 -5.91 3.90 -6.95
C GLY A 99 -5.43 4.08 -5.51
N PHE A 100 -4.17 4.49 -5.29
CA PHE A 100 -3.63 4.64 -3.92
C PHE A 100 -4.02 5.96 -3.25
N SER A 101 -4.59 6.93 -3.98
CA SER A 101 -5.24 8.10 -3.37
C SER A 101 -6.76 7.87 -3.25
N VAL A 102 -7.15 7.11 -2.22
CA VAL A 102 -8.53 6.61 -2.06
C VAL A 102 -9.50 7.70 -1.61
N LYS A 103 -10.58 7.92 -2.38
CA LYS A 103 -11.69 8.84 -2.07
C LYS A 103 -12.75 8.20 -1.19
N ASP A 104 -13.03 6.91 -1.34
CA ASP A 104 -14.03 6.21 -0.53
C ASP A 104 -13.67 4.73 -0.36
N PHE A 105 -13.34 4.34 0.88
CA PHE A 105 -13.00 2.95 1.20
C PHE A 105 -14.22 2.01 1.13
N TYR A 106 -15.45 2.51 1.15
CA TYR A 106 -16.67 1.68 1.21
C TYR A 106 -17.33 1.46 -0.16
N GLN A 107 -16.74 1.99 -1.22
CA GLN A 107 -17.27 1.94 -2.58
C GLN A 107 -16.29 1.25 -3.54
N VAL A 108 -16.84 0.56 -4.54
CA VAL A 108 -16.08 0.15 -5.74
C VAL A 108 -16.12 1.29 -6.73
N GLU A 109 -14.97 1.65 -7.33
CA GLU A 109 -14.87 2.65 -8.39
C GLU A 109 -15.96 2.38 -9.45
N PRO A 110 -16.92 3.30 -9.64
CA PRO A 110 -18.08 3.06 -10.51
C PRO A 110 -17.71 2.66 -11.93
N SER A 111 -16.57 3.14 -12.45
CA SER A 111 -16.08 2.75 -13.78
C SER A 111 -15.54 1.31 -13.84
N TYR A 112 -15.24 0.67 -12.70
CA TYR A 112 -14.75 -0.70 -12.62
C TYR A 112 -15.87 -1.72 -12.40
N GLY A 113 -16.98 -1.32 -11.76
CA GLY A 113 -18.14 -2.16 -11.48
C GLY A 113 -18.72 -1.90 -10.09
N SER A 114 -19.17 -2.97 -9.43
CA SER A 114 -19.86 -2.91 -8.14
C SER A 114 -19.36 -3.97 -7.14
N TRP A 115 -19.83 -3.88 -5.90
CA TRP A 115 -19.60 -4.95 -4.91
C TRP A 115 -20.23 -6.29 -5.31
N GLU A 116 -21.24 -6.29 -6.19
CA GLU A 116 -21.79 -7.53 -6.73
C GLU A 116 -20.78 -8.24 -7.64
N ASP A 117 -20.04 -7.49 -8.47
CA ASP A 117 -18.98 -8.03 -9.32
C ASP A 117 -17.82 -8.58 -8.50
N ILE A 118 -17.44 -7.89 -7.42
CA ILE A 118 -16.43 -8.36 -6.46
C ILE A 118 -16.86 -9.68 -5.82
N ARG A 119 -18.10 -9.76 -5.30
CA ARG A 119 -18.63 -11.01 -4.70
C ARG A 119 -18.72 -12.15 -5.71
N CYS A 120 -19.07 -11.82 -6.95
CA CYS A 120 -19.05 -12.76 -8.06
C CYS A 120 -17.66 -13.36 -8.31
N LEU A 121 -16.61 -12.54 -8.26
CA LEU A 121 -15.22 -13.00 -8.39
C LEU A 121 -14.76 -13.79 -7.15
N ALA A 122 -15.14 -13.38 -5.95
CA ALA A 122 -14.82 -14.06 -4.69
C ALA A 122 -15.37 -15.50 -4.60
N ASN A 123 -16.41 -15.81 -5.38
CA ASN A 123 -16.94 -17.18 -5.48
C ASN A 123 -16.06 -18.10 -6.36
N GLU A 124 -15.17 -17.54 -7.18
CA GLU A 124 -14.31 -18.31 -8.10
C GLU A 124 -12.87 -18.44 -7.56
N CYS A 125 -12.37 -17.47 -6.80
CA CYS A 125 -11.01 -17.49 -6.25
C CYS A 125 -10.91 -16.71 -4.92
N ARG A 126 -9.76 -16.84 -4.24
CA ARG A 126 -9.46 -16.04 -3.06
C ARG A 126 -9.12 -14.62 -3.48
N LEU A 127 -9.66 -13.62 -2.79
CA LEU A 127 -9.33 -12.23 -3.05
C LEU A 127 -8.38 -11.65 -2.01
N MET A 128 -7.36 -10.95 -2.52
CA MET A 128 -6.52 -10.05 -1.74
C MET A 128 -6.88 -8.61 -2.07
N PHE A 129 -7.24 -7.81 -1.06
CA PHE A 129 -7.51 -6.38 -1.21
C PHE A 129 -6.38 -5.54 -0.63
N ASP A 130 -6.17 -4.35 -1.19
CA ASP A 130 -5.36 -3.31 -0.57
C ASP A 130 -6.16 -2.56 0.50
N PHE A 131 -5.58 -2.42 1.67
CA PHE A 131 -5.97 -1.42 2.66
C PHE A 131 -4.91 -0.33 2.69
N VAL A 132 -5.21 0.79 2.02
CA VAL A 132 -4.38 2.02 2.04
C VAL A 132 -4.50 2.69 3.41
N ALA A 133 -3.68 2.21 4.35
CA ALA A 133 -3.86 2.51 5.77
C ALA A 133 -3.35 3.90 6.13
N ASN A 134 -2.22 4.33 5.55
CA ASN A 134 -1.53 5.52 6.00
C ASN A 134 -2.23 6.83 5.62
N HIS A 135 -2.89 6.86 4.47
CA HIS A 135 -3.33 8.10 3.84
C HIS A 135 -4.60 7.88 3.01
N ALA A 136 -5.29 8.96 2.71
CA ALA A 136 -6.44 8.98 1.80
C ALA A 136 -6.37 10.20 0.88
N SER A 137 -7.17 10.22 -0.19
CA SER A 137 -7.31 11.41 -1.04
C SER A 137 -7.76 12.61 -0.20
N ILE A 138 -7.29 13.81 -0.56
CA ILE A 138 -7.85 15.06 -0.05
C ILE A 138 -9.38 15.13 -0.21
N GLU A 139 -9.94 14.52 -1.26
CA GLU A 139 -11.38 14.48 -1.52
C GLU A 139 -12.14 13.46 -0.66
N ASN A 140 -11.44 12.62 0.11
CA ASN A 140 -12.09 11.65 0.97
C ASN A 140 -12.96 12.36 2.04
N PRO A 141 -14.21 11.92 2.28
CA PRO A 141 -15.12 12.56 3.23
C PRO A 141 -14.56 12.73 4.65
N LEU A 142 -13.74 11.79 5.12
CA LEU A 142 -13.09 11.90 6.44
C LEU A 142 -12.03 13.01 6.45
N VAL A 143 -11.25 13.14 5.36
CA VAL A 143 -10.20 14.16 5.22
C VAL A 143 -10.82 15.54 5.04
N GLN A 144 -11.81 15.65 4.15
CA GLN A 144 -12.61 16.87 3.96
C GLN A 144 -13.15 17.37 5.30
N SER A 145 -13.81 16.48 6.05
CA SER A 145 -14.40 16.85 7.32
C SER A 145 -13.36 17.25 8.37
N ALA A 146 -12.25 16.51 8.47
CA ALA A 146 -11.18 16.82 9.41
C ALA A 146 -10.54 18.19 9.15
N LEU A 147 -10.40 18.57 7.87
CA LEU A 147 -9.85 19.87 7.50
C LEU A 147 -10.88 20.99 7.65
N ILE A 148 -12.15 20.76 7.31
CA ILE A 148 -13.23 21.76 7.44
C ILE A 148 -13.50 22.06 8.92
N GLU A 149 -13.62 21.02 9.77
CA GLU A 149 -13.95 21.15 11.20
C GLU A 149 -13.01 22.12 11.93
N ARG A 150 -11.72 22.13 11.57
CA ARG A 150 -10.71 23.01 12.16
C ARG A 150 -10.97 24.50 11.98
N HIS A 151 -11.77 24.89 10.99
CA HIS A 151 -12.12 26.29 10.70
C HIS A 151 -13.52 26.66 11.18
N LEU A 152 -14.25 25.72 11.81
CA LEU A 152 -15.60 25.95 12.33
C LEU A 152 -15.55 26.16 13.84
N SER A 153 -16.32 27.12 14.36
CA SER A 153 -16.55 27.19 15.81
C SER A 153 -17.57 26.13 16.22
N PRO A 154 -17.56 25.66 17.49
CA PRO A 154 -18.57 24.72 17.98
C PRO A 154 -20.03 25.20 17.84
N GLU A 155 -20.24 26.52 17.72
CA GLU A 155 -21.55 27.15 17.51
C GLU A 155 -21.97 27.20 16.04
N ASP A 156 -21.07 26.94 15.09
CA ASP A 156 -21.40 26.87 13.67
C ASP A 156 -22.32 25.66 13.41
N SER A 157 -23.43 25.88 12.71
CA SER A 157 -24.41 24.82 12.43
C SER A 157 -23.83 23.63 11.67
N ARG A 158 -22.74 23.84 10.92
CA ARG A 158 -22.04 22.80 10.14
C ARG A 158 -21.07 21.98 10.99
N TYR A 159 -20.74 22.42 12.20
CA TYR A 159 -19.71 21.78 13.05
C TYR A 159 -20.03 20.30 13.32
N GLN A 160 -21.28 20.00 13.68
CA GLN A 160 -21.69 18.65 14.09
C GLN A 160 -21.52 17.60 12.98
N GLU A 161 -21.65 18.00 11.70
CA GLU A 161 -21.47 17.11 10.56
C GLU A 161 -20.01 16.63 10.42
N HIS A 162 -19.06 17.46 10.84
CA HIS A 162 -17.63 17.21 10.70
C HIS A 162 -16.94 16.81 12.01
N ALA A 163 -17.54 17.13 13.16
CA ALA A 163 -16.97 16.91 14.50
C ALA A 163 -16.49 15.47 14.75
N ARG A 164 -17.18 14.47 14.17
CA ARG A 164 -16.79 13.05 14.29
C ARG A 164 -15.41 12.74 13.71
N TYR A 165 -14.92 13.57 12.80
CA TYR A 165 -13.64 13.42 12.10
C TYR A 165 -12.57 14.39 12.58
N ARG A 166 -12.83 15.11 13.68
CA ARG A 166 -11.85 15.97 14.33
C ARG A 166 -10.54 15.21 14.54
N GLU A 167 -9.44 15.85 14.14
CA GLU A 167 -8.07 15.31 14.27
C GLU A 167 -7.84 13.95 13.57
N PHE A 168 -8.62 13.60 12.53
CA PHE A 168 -8.34 12.43 11.70
C PHE A 168 -7.10 12.61 10.82
N VAL A 169 -6.65 13.85 10.61
CA VAL A 169 -5.44 14.20 9.86
C VAL A 169 -4.52 15.10 10.69
N LEU A 170 -3.24 15.14 10.34
CA LEU A 170 -2.25 16.03 10.96
C LEU A 170 -2.23 17.36 10.23
N ALA A 171 -3.02 18.32 10.70
CA ALA A 171 -3.12 19.66 10.14
C ALA A 171 -2.73 20.74 11.16
N PHE A 172 -2.22 21.86 10.65
CA PHE A 172 -1.62 22.95 11.41
C PHE A 172 -2.13 24.30 10.90
N SER A 173 -2.33 25.27 11.81
CA SER A 173 -2.43 26.67 11.42
C SER A 173 -1.09 27.21 10.89
N GLN A 174 -1.07 28.46 10.45
CA GLN A 174 0.17 29.12 10.04
C GLN A 174 1.14 29.30 11.24
N GLU A 175 0.61 29.55 12.43
CA GLU A 175 1.35 29.74 13.67
C GLU A 175 1.82 28.43 14.30
N GLU A 176 1.06 27.36 14.10
CA GLU A 176 1.35 26.01 14.60
C GLU A 176 2.28 25.21 13.67
N ARG A 177 2.58 25.74 12.47
CA ARG A 177 3.32 25.03 11.44
C ARG A 177 4.69 24.58 11.98
N PRO A 178 5.01 23.27 11.89
CA PRO A 178 6.34 22.77 12.24
C PRO A 178 7.44 23.50 11.47
N THR A 179 8.52 23.83 12.17
CA THR A 179 9.68 24.49 11.56
C THR A 179 10.46 23.51 10.69
N GLU A 180 11.27 24.02 9.77
CA GLU A 180 12.20 23.16 9.01
C GLU A 180 13.10 22.33 9.95
N ASN A 181 13.46 22.84 11.12
CA ASN A 181 14.27 22.09 12.07
C ASN A 181 13.53 20.87 12.63
N ASP A 182 12.22 20.98 12.86
CA ASP A 182 11.37 19.87 13.33
C ASP A 182 11.22 18.78 12.25
N LEU A 183 11.30 19.17 10.98
CA LEU A 183 11.09 18.30 9.81
C LEU A 183 12.39 17.69 9.26
N LYS A 184 13.57 18.20 9.63
CA LYS A 184 14.88 17.74 9.14
C LYS A 184 15.16 16.26 9.41
N GLN A 185 14.59 15.70 10.47
CA GLN A 185 14.84 14.31 10.88
C GLN A 185 13.87 13.30 10.26
N LEU A 186 12.81 13.77 9.59
CA LEU A 186 11.83 12.90 8.94
C LEU A 186 12.52 12.10 7.85
N ALA A 187 12.37 10.77 7.87
CA ALA A 187 13.03 9.92 6.90
C ALA A 187 12.30 9.99 5.57
N ARG A 188 13.10 10.21 4.53
CA ARG A 188 13.12 9.56 3.21
C ARG A 188 13.87 10.50 2.26
N PRO A 189 14.51 10.01 1.20
CA PRO A 189 14.62 10.81 -0.01
C PRO A 189 13.22 11.22 -0.50
N ARG A 190 12.90 12.52 -0.54
CA ARG A 190 11.54 13.01 -0.84
C ARG A 190 11.50 13.66 -2.23
N ALA A 191 10.43 13.42 -2.98
CA ALA A 191 10.15 14.20 -4.18
C ALA A 191 9.59 15.59 -3.86
N ALA A 192 8.95 15.76 -2.69
CA ALA A 192 8.32 17.01 -2.25
C ALA A 192 8.37 17.18 -0.70
N PRO A 193 8.17 18.41 -0.17
CA PRO A 193 8.01 18.63 1.27
C PRO A 193 6.86 17.81 1.86
N VAL A 194 7.01 17.37 3.12
CA VAL A 194 6.01 16.55 3.83
C VAL A 194 4.77 17.34 4.29
N LEU A 195 4.83 18.67 4.23
CA LEU A 195 3.70 19.54 4.55
C LEU A 195 3.24 20.24 3.28
N SER A 196 1.96 20.07 2.95
CA SER A 196 1.32 20.76 1.84
C SER A 196 0.39 21.86 2.37
N PRO A 197 0.35 23.04 1.73
CA PRO A 197 -0.67 24.02 2.05
C PRO A 197 -2.03 23.51 1.58
N TYR A 198 -3.09 23.86 2.32
CA TYR A 198 -4.47 23.62 1.91
C TYR A 198 -5.33 24.85 2.18
N VAL A 199 -6.45 24.91 1.48
CA VAL A 199 -7.50 25.91 1.63
C VAL A 199 -8.84 25.24 1.85
N VAL A 200 -9.70 25.87 2.66
CA VAL A 200 -11.13 25.58 2.76
C VAL A 200 -11.88 26.71 2.09
N PHE A 201 -12.85 26.41 1.24
CA PHE A 201 -13.60 27.39 0.47
C PHE A 201 -15.07 26.99 0.34
N ASP A 202 -15.92 27.96 0.03
CA ASP A 202 -17.33 27.72 -0.29
C ASP A 202 -17.47 27.27 -1.76
N ASP A 203 -18.13 26.14 -1.95
CA ASP A 203 -18.50 25.61 -3.26
C ASP A 203 -20.03 25.44 -3.35
N GLY A 204 -20.70 26.52 -3.72
CA GLY A 204 -22.16 26.51 -3.89
C GLY A 204 -22.92 26.28 -2.59
N GLY A 205 -22.43 26.81 -1.47
CA GLY A 205 -23.02 26.67 -0.13
C GLY A 205 -22.54 25.46 0.67
N ALA A 206 -21.68 24.61 0.09
CA ALA A 206 -21.00 23.53 0.80
C ALA A 206 -19.52 23.86 0.97
N LEU A 207 -18.96 23.62 2.16
CA LEU A 207 -17.52 23.79 2.37
C LEU A 207 -16.75 22.64 1.73
N ARG A 208 -15.62 22.97 1.09
CA ARG A 208 -14.68 22.02 0.48
C ARG A 208 -13.25 22.37 0.86
N ALA A 209 -12.42 21.35 1.01
CA ALA A 209 -10.98 21.50 1.18
C ALA A 209 -10.22 21.08 -0.09
N SER A 210 -9.14 21.78 -0.42
CA SER A 210 -8.20 21.37 -1.48
C SER A 210 -6.77 21.70 -1.09
N LEU A 211 -5.83 20.91 -1.57
CA LEU A 211 -4.41 21.28 -1.52
C LEU A 211 -4.19 22.51 -2.41
N GLY A 212 -3.31 23.40 -1.97
CA GLY A 212 -3.02 24.66 -2.63
C GLY A 212 -2.96 25.86 -1.68
N THR A 213 -2.59 27.01 -2.22
CA THR A 213 -2.43 28.27 -1.46
C THR A 213 -3.58 29.25 -1.65
N SER A 214 -4.51 28.97 -2.57
CA SER A 214 -5.67 29.81 -2.85
C SER A 214 -6.84 28.96 -3.31
N ALA A 215 -8.06 29.45 -3.06
CA ALA A 215 -9.28 28.78 -3.47
C ALA A 215 -9.35 28.62 -5.01
N PRO A 216 -9.76 27.46 -5.53
CA PRO A 216 -9.92 27.24 -6.97
C PRO A 216 -10.91 28.23 -7.60
N ASP A 217 -10.64 28.63 -8.86
CA ASP A 217 -11.54 29.43 -9.69
C ASP A 217 -12.01 30.76 -9.06
N GLY A 218 -11.22 31.32 -8.13
CA GLY A 218 -11.55 32.57 -7.44
C GLY A 218 -12.70 32.43 -6.43
N ARG A 219 -13.06 31.21 -6.03
CA ARG A 219 -14.07 30.96 -4.99
C ARG A 219 -13.70 31.64 -3.67
N GLN A 220 -14.71 31.90 -2.83
CA GLN A 220 -14.48 32.53 -1.54
C GLN A 220 -13.76 31.57 -0.60
N GLN A 221 -12.52 31.92 -0.22
CA GLN A 221 -11.77 31.19 0.79
C GLN A 221 -12.36 31.43 2.18
N PHE A 222 -12.61 30.34 2.89
CA PHE A 222 -13.11 30.30 4.25
C PHE A 222 -11.98 30.16 5.27
N GLY A 223 -10.97 29.34 4.96
CA GLY A 223 -9.83 29.08 5.83
C GLY A 223 -8.62 28.52 5.07
N SER A 224 -7.48 28.42 5.74
CA SER A 224 -6.27 27.83 5.16
C SER A 224 -5.34 27.29 6.25
N GLY A 225 -4.47 26.35 5.88
CA GLY A 225 -3.45 25.82 6.79
C GLY A 225 -2.46 24.93 6.07
N TRP A 226 -1.80 24.09 6.86
CA TRP A 226 -0.84 23.08 6.38
C TRP A 226 -1.30 21.70 6.82
N VAL A 227 -1.10 20.69 5.98
CA VAL A 227 -1.45 19.30 6.29
C VAL A 227 -0.32 18.36 5.92
N TRP A 228 -0.17 17.29 6.68
CA TRP A 228 0.83 16.25 6.46
C TRP A 228 0.49 15.38 5.24
N THR A 229 1.44 15.28 4.32
CA THR A 229 1.31 14.58 3.05
C THR A 229 2.61 13.88 2.68
N THR A 230 2.84 12.69 3.23
CA THR A 230 4.07 11.89 3.05
C THR A 230 4.34 11.56 1.58
N PHE A 231 3.28 11.34 0.80
CA PHE A 231 3.36 10.87 -0.58
C PHE A 231 2.86 11.89 -1.63
N SER A 232 2.28 13.02 -1.20
CA SER A 232 1.86 14.06 -2.15
C SER A 232 3.04 14.73 -2.85
N ARG A 233 2.83 15.09 -4.11
CA ARG A 233 3.78 15.79 -4.96
C ARG A 233 3.13 17.05 -5.49
N LEU A 234 3.93 18.09 -5.69
CA LEU A 234 3.47 19.28 -6.42
C LEU A 234 3.20 18.90 -7.89
N PRO A 235 2.32 19.63 -8.58
CA PRO A 235 2.08 19.42 -10.01
C PRO A 235 3.39 19.46 -10.80
N ASN A 236 3.44 18.68 -11.88
CA ASN A 236 4.55 18.74 -12.83
C ASN A 236 4.63 20.13 -13.49
N ALA A 237 5.78 20.47 -14.06
CA ALA A 237 5.98 21.79 -14.68
C ALA A 237 5.02 22.07 -15.86
N ASP A 238 4.50 21.02 -16.48
CA ASP A 238 3.49 21.05 -17.54
C ASP A 238 2.04 21.06 -17.00
N GLY A 239 1.86 21.07 -15.68
CA GLY A 239 0.57 21.02 -15.00
C GLY A 239 -0.03 19.62 -14.86
N SER A 240 0.68 18.58 -15.31
CA SER A 240 0.23 17.19 -15.19
C SER A 240 0.39 16.64 -13.76
N GLU A 241 -0.17 15.43 -13.57
CA GLU A 241 -0.61 14.82 -12.31
C GLU A 241 0.28 15.07 -11.07
N ALA A 242 -0.30 15.77 -10.10
CA ALA A 242 0.17 15.84 -8.71
C ALA A 242 -0.43 14.66 -7.92
N THR A 243 0.26 14.09 -6.93
CA THR A 243 -0.38 13.18 -5.96
C THR A 243 -1.02 13.98 -4.83
N ARG A 244 -2.24 13.60 -4.40
CA ARG A 244 -3.07 14.39 -3.46
C ARG A 244 -3.46 13.62 -2.19
N GLN A 245 -2.48 12.91 -1.64
CA GLN A 245 -2.61 12.01 -0.49
C GLN A 245 -2.34 12.73 0.83
N VAL A 246 -3.30 12.66 1.74
CA VAL A 246 -3.25 13.23 3.09
C VAL A 246 -3.13 12.12 4.13
N ASP A 247 -2.12 12.22 4.99
CA ASP A 247 -1.85 11.22 6.02
C ASP A 247 -2.88 11.24 7.15
N LEU A 248 -3.32 10.05 7.55
CA LEU A 248 -4.20 9.83 8.69
C LEU A 248 -3.42 9.85 10.00
N ASN A 249 -4.06 10.36 11.05
CA ASN A 249 -3.47 10.55 12.37
C ASN A 249 -3.80 9.39 13.31
N PHE A 250 -3.01 8.32 13.29
CA PHE A 250 -3.22 7.16 14.17
C PHE A 250 -2.99 7.42 15.66
N LYS A 251 -2.54 8.62 16.08
CA LYS A 251 -2.59 9.03 17.49
C LYS A 251 -4.02 9.23 17.99
N ASN A 252 -4.96 9.47 17.08
CA ASN A 252 -6.38 9.53 17.38
C ASN A 252 -6.96 8.11 17.36
N PRO A 253 -7.48 7.57 18.48
CA PRO A 253 -8.03 6.21 18.53
C PRO A 253 -9.24 6.01 17.60
N SER A 254 -9.94 7.08 17.23
CA SER A 254 -11.07 7.02 16.29
C SER A 254 -10.62 6.69 14.86
N VAL A 255 -9.40 7.08 14.48
CA VAL A 255 -8.80 6.69 13.19
C VAL A 255 -8.51 5.20 13.18
N PHE A 256 -7.99 4.66 14.29
CA PHE A 256 -7.76 3.22 14.42
C PHE A 256 -9.07 2.43 14.39
N LEU A 257 -10.11 2.90 15.07
CA LEU A 257 -11.46 2.30 14.99
C LEU A 257 -11.98 2.26 13.55
N GLU A 258 -11.82 3.35 12.81
CA GLU A 258 -12.25 3.42 11.42
C GLU A 258 -11.45 2.46 10.52
N ALA A 259 -10.14 2.33 10.74
CA ALA A 259 -9.33 1.31 10.07
C ALA A 259 -9.87 -0.11 10.31
N VAL A 260 -10.21 -0.45 11.57
CA VAL A 260 -10.80 -1.75 11.90
C VAL A 260 -12.17 -1.94 11.23
N ARG A 261 -13.01 -0.90 11.16
CA ARG A 261 -14.30 -0.95 10.44
C ARG A 261 -14.12 -1.24 8.96
N ILE A 262 -13.17 -0.59 8.30
CA ILE A 262 -12.85 -0.80 6.89
C ILE A 262 -12.42 -2.25 6.66
N LEU A 263 -11.52 -2.78 7.50
CA LEU A 263 -11.04 -4.17 7.39
C LEU A 263 -12.15 -5.19 7.62
N VAL A 264 -13.02 -4.98 8.62
CA VAL A 264 -14.22 -5.80 8.81
C VAL A 264 -15.11 -5.73 7.57
N PHE A 265 -15.36 -4.54 7.05
CA PHE A 265 -16.16 -4.36 5.84
C PHE A 265 -15.56 -5.09 4.63
N TYR A 266 -14.25 -5.00 4.39
CA TYR A 266 -13.58 -5.74 3.31
C TYR A 266 -13.78 -7.24 3.42
N ARG A 267 -13.67 -7.78 4.64
CA ARG A 267 -13.96 -9.19 4.88
C ARG A 267 -15.44 -9.53 4.62
N GLN A 268 -16.36 -8.63 4.97
CA GLN A 268 -17.78 -8.80 4.63
C GLN A 268 -18.04 -8.83 3.13
N GLN A 269 -17.22 -8.14 2.33
CA GLN A 269 -17.31 -8.14 0.88
C GLN A 269 -16.58 -9.30 0.18
N GLY A 270 -15.85 -10.15 0.92
CA GLY A 270 -15.21 -11.36 0.40
C GLY A 270 -13.68 -11.37 0.44
N ALA A 271 -13.03 -10.37 1.02
CA ALA A 271 -11.57 -10.39 1.20
C ALA A 271 -11.16 -11.60 2.04
N SER A 272 -10.22 -12.39 1.51
CA SER A 272 -9.58 -13.51 2.23
C SER A 272 -8.17 -13.15 2.69
N LEU A 273 -7.53 -12.24 1.95
CA LEU A 273 -6.23 -11.67 2.27
C LEU A 273 -6.34 -10.14 2.25
N ILE A 274 -5.58 -9.44 3.08
CA ILE A 274 -5.53 -7.97 3.07
C ILE A 274 -4.08 -7.51 3.12
N ARG A 275 -3.65 -6.80 2.08
CA ARG A 275 -2.37 -6.10 2.03
C ARG A 275 -2.50 -4.78 2.77
N LEU A 276 -1.69 -4.58 3.80
CA LEU A 276 -1.63 -3.37 4.59
C LEU A 276 -0.56 -2.46 3.97
N ASP A 277 -1.01 -1.48 3.20
CA ASP A 277 -0.16 -0.59 2.41
C ASP A 277 0.43 0.54 3.27
N ALA A 278 1.70 0.89 3.01
CA ALA A 278 2.41 2.01 3.63
C ALA A 278 2.37 2.01 5.18
N ILE A 279 2.23 0.84 5.80
CA ILE A 279 2.07 0.72 7.27
C ILE A 279 3.28 1.20 8.07
N GLY A 280 4.45 1.35 7.44
CA GLY A 280 5.62 1.90 8.12
C GLY A 280 5.42 3.31 8.67
N TYR A 281 4.47 4.06 8.09
CA TYR A 281 4.25 5.49 8.35
C TYR A 281 3.07 5.78 9.30
N LEU A 282 2.41 4.77 9.87
CA LEU A 282 1.17 4.98 10.64
C LEU A 282 1.34 6.00 11.77
N TRP A 283 2.46 5.94 12.52
CA TRP A 283 2.73 6.84 13.64
C TRP A 283 3.73 7.96 13.30
N LYS A 284 3.31 9.21 13.52
CA LYS A 284 4.08 10.41 13.19
C LYS A 284 4.65 11.04 14.46
N LYS A 285 5.96 11.30 14.46
CA LYS A 285 6.68 11.85 15.61
C LYS A 285 7.72 12.86 15.16
N PHE A 286 7.59 14.10 15.63
CA PHE A 286 8.61 15.14 15.41
C PHE A 286 9.94 14.74 16.06
N GLY A 287 11.06 15.11 15.42
CA GLY A 287 12.40 14.70 15.87
C GLY A 287 12.65 13.19 15.73
N SER A 288 12.02 12.55 14.75
CA SER A 288 12.25 11.15 14.39
C SER A 288 12.07 10.98 12.89
N THR A 289 12.26 9.76 12.40
CA THR A 289 12.02 9.41 11.01
C THR A 289 10.53 9.35 10.65
N SER A 290 9.64 9.19 11.64
CA SER A 290 8.20 8.90 11.43
C SER A 290 7.96 7.68 10.54
N LEU A 291 8.91 6.75 10.59
CA LEU A 291 8.95 5.51 9.82
C LEU A 291 9.53 4.44 10.73
N HIS A 292 8.82 3.32 10.87
CA HIS A 292 9.13 2.23 11.80
C HIS A 292 9.11 2.64 13.29
N GLU A 293 8.27 3.63 13.63
CA GLU A 293 8.13 4.03 15.04
C GLU A 293 7.68 2.83 15.90
N PRO A 294 8.14 2.71 17.15
CA PRO A 294 7.69 1.63 18.05
C PRO A 294 6.16 1.55 18.17
N GLN A 295 5.48 2.70 18.16
CA GLN A 295 4.02 2.77 18.21
C GLN A 295 3.35 2.21 16.96
N THR A 296 4.00 2.26 15.79
CA THR A 296 3.52 1.58 14.59
C THR A 296 3.46 0.06 14.83
N HIS A 297 4.51 -0.51 15.40
CA HIS A 297 4.56 -1.93 15.75
C HIS A 297 3.52 -2.30 16.82
N GLU A 298 3.38 -1.49 17.88
CA GLU A 298 2.34 -1.69 18.91
C GLU A 298 0.92 -1.65 18.33
N LEU A 299 0.65 -0.74 17.39
CA LEU A 299 -0.63 -0.66 16.67
C LEU A 299 -0.90 -1.92 15.85
N LEU A 300 0.09 -2.40 15.11
CA LEU A 300 -0.04 -3.61 14.29
C LEU A 300 -0.25 -4.85 15.16
N GLN A 301 0.39 -4.93 16.33
CA GLN A 301 0.15 -6.01 17.29
C GLN A 301 -1.27 -5.98 17.87
N ALA A 302 -1.79 -4.79 18.16
CA ALA A 302 -3.18 -4.65 18.59
C ALA A 302 -4.14 -5.03 17.45
N LEU A 303 -3.87 -4.57 16.23
CA LEU A 303 -4.66 -4.88 15.04
C LEU A 303 -4.69 -6.39 14.75
N ASP A 304 -3.53 -7.03 14.68
CA ASP A 304 -3.41 -8.49 14.50
C ASP A 304 -4.22 -9.25 15.55
N GLY A 305 -4.12 -8.85 16.82
CA GLY A 305 -4.90 -9.47 17.89
C GLY A 305 -6.42 -9.29 17.72
N ILE A 306 -6.86 -8.09 17.32
CA ILE A 306 -8.27 -7.82 17.01
C ILE A 306 -8.74 -8.68 15.83
N LEU A 307 -7.97 -8.73 14.75
CA LEU A 307 -8.33 -9.49 13.55
C LEU A 307 -8.38 -10.99 13.86
N LYS A 308 -7.47 -11.54 14.67
CA LYS A 308 -7.55 -12.94 15.10
C LYS A 308 -8.76 -13.25 15.97
N LEU A 309 -9.22 -12.29 16.76
CA LEU A 309 -10.41 -12.45 17.61
C LEU A 309 -11.73 -12.27 16.82
N LEU A 310 -11.74 -11.41 15.80
CA LEU A 310 -12.95 -11.09 15.03
C LEU A 310 -13.08 -11.89 13.73
N LEU A 311 -11.97 -12.06 13.01
CA LEU A 311 -11.85 -12.54 11.63
C LEU A 311 -10.65 -13.51 11.51
N PRO A 312 -10.58 -14.61 12.29
CA PRO A 312 -9.41 -15.50 12.35
C PRO A 312 -8.99 -16.11 11.01
N GLU A 313 -9.86 -16.09 10.00
CA GLU A 313 -9.59 -16.56 8.65
C GLU A 313 -8.88 -15.55 7.74
N VAL A 314 -8.83 -14.25 8.11
CA VAL A 314 -8.20 -13.22 7.29
C VAL A 314 -6.69 -13.29 7.45
N ILE A 315 -5.99 -13.32 6.31
CA ILE A 315 -4.52 -13.28 6.27
C ILE A 315 -4.07 -11.87 5.94
N THR A 316 -3.22 -11.31 6.78
CA THR A 316 -2.67 -9.96 6.63
C THR A 316 -1.27 -10.00 6.04
N ILE A 317 -0.99 -9.04 5.15
CA ILE A 317 0.30 -8.89 4.51
C ILE A 317 0.82 -7.48 4.77
N ALA A 318 1.93 -7.38 5.48
CA ALA A 318 2.63 -6.13 5.69
C ALA A 318 3.41 -5.73 4.43
N GLU A 319 3.08 -4.58 3.85
CA GLU A 319 3.89 -3.98 2.79
C GLU A 319 4.80 -2.88 3.33
N VAL A 320 6.11 -3.14 3.19
CA VAL A 320 7.19 -2.24 3.60
C VAL A 320 8.34 -2.40 2.61
N ASN A 321 8.48 -1.45 1.67
CA ASN A 321 9.55 -1.45 0.69
C ASN A 321 10.89 -0.93 1.27
N GLU A 322 11.49 -1.74 2.15
CA GLU A 322 12.77 -1.49 2.81
C GLU A 322 13.70 -2.71 2.69
N PRO A 323 15.00 -2.56 3.02
CA PRO A 323 15.88 -3.71 3.22
C PRO A 323 15.34 -4.72 4.24
N GLN A 324 15.67 -5.99 4.04
CA GLN A 324 15.10 -7.14 4.76
C GLN A 324 15.10 -6.96 6.29
N GLU A 325 16.20 -6.46 6.87
CA GLU A 325 16.34 -6.30 8.32
C GLU A 325 15.32 -5.34 8.93
N LYS A 326 14.72 -4.45 8.14
CA LYS A 326 13.65 -3.54 8.56
C LYS A 326 12.25 -4.07 8.27
N VAL A 327 12.12 -5.00 7.33
CA VAL A 327 10.85 -5.63 6.96
C VAL A 327 10.51 -6.77 7.91
N LEU A 328 11.49 -7.60 8.28
CA LEU A 328 11.27 -8.76 9.16
C LEU A 328 10.58 -8.44 10.50
N PRO A 329 10.85 -7.30 11.19
CA PRO A 329 10.12 -6.92 12.38
C PRO A 329 8.60 -6.86 12.22
N TYR A 330 8.07 -6.61 11.01
CA TYR A 330 6.63 -6.56 10.72
C TYR A 330 5.94 -7.93 10.73
N LEU A 331 6.69 -9.04 10.81
CA LEU A 331 6.12 -10.34 11.15
C LEU A 331 5.81 -10.45 12.65
N GLY A 332 6.45 -9.60 13.48
CA GLY A 332 6.43 -9.70 14.93
C GLY A 332 7.17 -10.93 15.46
N THR A 333 6.84 -11.32 16.68
CA THR A 333 7.40 -12.50 17.38
C THR A 333 6.30 -13.54 17.65
N GLU A 334 6.66 -14.74 18.09
CA GLU A 334 5.67 -15.75 18.50
C GLU A 334 4.73 -15.23 19.60
N ALA A 335 5.24 -14.39 20.52
CA ALA A 335 4.47 -13.80 21.60
C ALA A 335 3.67 -12.55 21.21
N ALA A 336 4.06 -11.86 20.15
CA ALA A 336 3.45 -10.62 19.68
C ALA A 336 3.53 -10.53 18.16
N SER A 337 2.52 -11.06 17.48
CA SER A 337 2.37 -11.04 16.02
C SER A 337 1.97 -9.66 15.51
N GLU A 338 2.35 -9.33 14.27
CA GLU A 338 2.02 -8.05 13.63
C GLU A 338 1.36 -8.22 12.26
N SER A 339 1.81 -9.21 11.50
CA SER A 339 1.19 -9.65 10.25
C SER A 339 1.49 -11.13 10.01
N ASP A 340 0.72 -11.76 9.13
CA ASP A 340 0.92 -13.16 8.76
C ASP A 340 2.04 -13.33 7.73
N LEU A 341 2.15 -12.38 6.79
CA LEU A 341 3.16 -12.35 5.73
C LEU A 341 3.80 -10.97 5.58
N VAL A 342 5.05 -10.94 5.10
CA VAL A 342 5.72 -9.71 4.65
C VAL A 342 6.21 -9.83 3.22
N TYR A 343 6.25 -8.70 2.52
CA TYR A 343 6.82 -8.63 1.17
C TYR A 343 8.34 -8.88 1.16
N GLN A 344 8.79 -9.74 0.24
CA GLN A 344 10.20 -10.05 0.02
C GLN A 344 10.71 -9.34 -1.23
N PHE A 345 10.79 -8.01 -1.17
CA PHE A 345 11.16 -7.17 -2.32
C PHE A 345 12.59 -7.39 -2.82
N SER A 346 13.51 -7.94 -2.01
CA SER A 346 14.88 -8.23 -2.43
C SER A 346 14.98 -9.32 -3.51
N HIS A 347 13.98 -10.20 -3.64
CA HIS A 347 14.01 -11.29 -4.63
C HIS A 347 14.26 -10.75 -6.05
N PHE A 348 13.38 -9.85 -6.50
CA PHE A 348 13.30 -9.48 -7.90
C PHE A 348 14.58 -8.78 -8.42
N PRO A 349 15.13 -7.75 -7.75
CA PRO A 349 16.37 -7.12 -8.22
C PRO A 349 17.58 -8.05 -8.12
N LEU A 350 17.65 -8.95 -7.12
CA LEU A 350 18.74 -9.93 -7.03
C LEU A 350 18.66 -10.98 -8.14
N ALA A 351 17.45 -11.40 -8.53
CA ALA A 351 17.24 -12.33 -9.62
C ALA A 351 17.58 -11.72 -10.98
N VAL A 352 17.17 -10.45 -11.21
CA VAL A 352 17.55 -9.67 -12.40
C VAL A 352 19.08 -9.53 -12.47
N HIS A 353 19.73 -9.14 -11.37
CA HIS A 353 21.20 -9.08 -11.30
C HIS A 353 21.86 -10.43 -11.62
N ALA A 354 21.34 -11.54 -11.08
CA ALA A 354 21.89 -12.87 -11.33
C ALA A 354 21.83 -13.25 -12.80
N VAL A 355 20.75 -12.89 -13.50
CA VAL A 355 20.60 -13.09 -14.94
C VAL A 355 21.56 -12.19 -15.73
N GLN A 356 21.64 -10.89 -15.39
CA GLN A 356 22.52 -9.94 -16.10
C GLN A 356 24.00 -10.30 -15.98
N THR A 357 24.41 -10.86 -14.84
CA THR A 357 25.83 -11.20 -14.57
C THR A 357 26.17 -12.66 -14.83
N GLY A 358 25.17 -13.51 -15.07
CA GLY A 358 25.35 -14.96 -15.18
C GLY A 358 25.77 -15.64 -13.86
N SER A 359 25.56 -14.99 -12.70
CA SER A 359 25.96 -15.50 -11.39
C SER A 359 24.87 -15.36 -10.33
N ALA A 360 24.41 -16.49 -9.80
CA ALA A 360 23.45 -16.55 -8.69
C ALA A 360 24.10 -16.48 -7.29
N GLN A 361 25.37 -16.05 -7.20
CA GLN A 361 26.12 -16.04 -5.94
C GLN A 361 25.42 -15.19 -4.86
N HIS A 362 25.15 -13.92 -5.15
CA HIS A 362 24.53 -13.00 -4.17
C HIS A 362 23.09 -13.37 -3.85
N TYR A 363 22.35 -13.89 -4.84
CA TYR A 363 21.02 -14.45 -4.59
C TYR A 363 21.08 -15.62 -3.60
N SER A 364 22.02 -16.54 -3.79
CA SER A 364 22.20 -17.71 -2.92
C SER A 364 22.68 -17.31 -1.52
N GLU A 365 23.55 -16.31 -1.41
CA GLU A 365 23.99 -15.73 -0.13
C GLU A 365 22.80 -15.12 0.61
N TRP A 366 22.01 -14.29 -0.07
CA TRP A 366 20.80 -13.69 0.49
C TRP A 366 19.78 -14.74 0.94
N LEU A 367 19.50 -15.77 0.12
CA LEU A 367 18.53 -16.81 0.46
C LEU A 367 18.88 -17.53 1.78
N ARG A 368 20.17 -17.70 2.09
CA ARG A 368 20.65 -18.30 3.35
C ARG A 368 20.42 -17.41 4.57
N THR A 369 20.17 -16.11 4.38
CA THR A 369 19.89 -15.16 5.47
C THR A 369 18.42 -15.18 5.91
N LEU A 370 17.53 -15.81 5.14
CA LEU A 370 16.11 -15.85 5.45
C LEU A 370 15.86 -16.70 6.69
N PRO A 371 15.16 -16.17 7.71
CA PRO A 371 14.93 -16.92 8.94
C PRO A 371 13.97 -18.09 8.69
N PRO A 372 14.15 -19.23 9.38
CA PRO A 372 13.14 -20.27 9.41
C PRO A 372 11.99 -19.81 10.32
N PHE A 373 10.90 -19.33 9.72
CA PHE A 373 9.71 -18.94 10.48
C PHE A 373 8.67 -20.07 10.53
N GLY A 374 8.16 -20.36 11.73
CA GLY A 374 7.15 -21.38 12.00
C GLY A 374 5.74 -20.93 11.59
N GLY A 375 5.48 -20.85 10.29
CA GLY A 375 4.13 -20.64 9.73
C GLY A 375 3.80 -19.20 9.29
N ARG A 376 4.56 -18.20 9.73
CA ARG A 376 4.58 -16.85 9.13
C ARG A 376 5.66 -16.79 8.07
N GLN A 377 5.40 -16.22 6.91
CA GLN A 377 6.32 -16.36 5.76
C GLN A 377 6.34 -15.11 4.86
N PHE A 378 6.86 -15.28 3.65
CA PHE A 378 7.03 -14.22 2.68
C PHE A 378 5.90 -14.22 1.64
N ILE A 379 5.67 -13.06 1.03
CA ILE A 379 5.13 -12.98 -0.32
C ILE A 379 6.27 -12.58 -1.26
N THR A 380 6.59 -13.43 -2.23
CA THR A 380 7.71 -13.23 -3.16
C THR A 380 7.22 -12.53 -4.41
N VAL A 381 7.81 -11.36 -4.71
CA VAL A 381 7.35 -10.46 -5.78
C VAL A 381 7.95 -10.88 -7.11
N LEU A 382 7.13 -11.31 -8.07
CA LEU A 382 7.52 -11.64 -9.45
C LEU A 382 7.05 -10.55 -10.42
N GLY A 383 7.34 -9.29 -10.05
CA GLY A 383 6.86 -8.08 -10.69
C GLY A 383 5.89 -7.29 -9.81
N SER A 384 5.78 -5.98 -10.06
CA SER A 384 4.92 -5.07 -9.30
C SER A 384 4.36 -3.95 -10.19
N HIS A 385 3.45 -3.16 -9.63
CA HIS A 385 2.89 -1.97 -10.28
C HIS A 385 3.81 -0.73 -10.21
N ASP A 386 4.72 -0.68 -9.23
CA ASP A 386 5.67 0.42 -9.03
C ASP A 386 6.94 0.30 -9.90
N GLY A 387 7.27 -0.92 -10.33
CA GLY A 387 8.51 -1.24 -11.06
C GLY A 387 9.55 -1.94 -10.19
N LEU A 388 10.80 -2.01 -10.69
CA LEU A 388 11.90 -2.66 -9.98
C LEU A 388 12.48 -1.74 -8.90
N GLY A 389 12.08 -1.95 -7.65
CA GLY A 389 12.64 -1.24 -6.51
C GLY A 389 14.13 -1.55 -6.32
N MET A 390 14.97 -0.51 -6.27
CA MET A 390 16.43 -0.66 -6.16
C MET A 390 16.92 -0.68 -4.71
N LYS A 391 16.14 -0.10 -3.80
CA LYS A 391 16.48 -0.01 -2.38
C LYS A 391 16.68 -1.38 -1.71
N PRO A 392 15.83 -2.40 -1.95
CA PRO A 392 15.97 -3.72 -1.33
C PRO A 392 17.22 -4.51 -1.76
N ALA A 393 17.93 -4.09 -2.81
CA ALA A 393 19.19 -4.70 -3.26
C ALA A 393 20.43 -4.04 -2.65
N ARG A 394 20.32 -2.82 -2.13
CA ARG A 394 21.45 -2.09 -1.53
C ARG A 394 21.93 -2.80 -0.27
N GLY A 395 23.24 -3.06 -0.18
CA GLY A 395 23.84 -3.81 0.91
C GLY A 395 23.83 -5.33 0.72
N LEU A 396 23.06 -5.86 -0.24
CA LEU A 396 23.10 -7.26 -0.67
C LEU A 396 23.96 -7.46 -1.91
N LEU A 397 24.09 -6.42 -2.73
CA LEU A 397 25.00 -6.37 -3.86
C LEU A 397 26.26 -5.56 -3.52
N PRO A 398 27.41 -5.86 -4.18
CA PRO A 398 28.64 -5.07 -4.06
C PRO A 398 28.44 -3.59 -4.37
N GLU A 399 29.36 -2.77 -3.89
CA GLU A 399 29.40 -1.35 -4.23
C GLU A 399 29.51 -1.16 -5.76
N GLY A 400 28.75 -0.24 -6.32
CA GLY A 400 28.67 -0.01 -7.77
C GLY A 400 27.71 -0.93 -8.53
N ALA A 401 27.51 -2.18 -8.11
CA ALA A 401 26.69 -3.15 -8.85
C ALA A 401 25.22 -2.72 -9.03
N VAL A 402 24.65 -2.02 -8.05
CA VAL A 402 23.29 -1.45 -8.15
C VAL A 402 23.24 -0.38 -9.25
N SER A 403 24.27 0.46 -9.36
CA SER A 403 24.35 1.51 -10.39
C SER A 403 24.53 0.92 -11.78
N GLU A 404 25.42 -0.07 -11.92
CA GLU A 404 25.62 -0.80 -13.18
C GLU A 404 24.34 -1.50 -13.66
N MET A 405 23.59 -2.11 -12.73
CA MET A 405 22.29 -2.71 -13.05
C MET A 405 21.28 -1.65 -13.52
N ILE A 406 21.23 -0.47 -12.88
CA ILE A 406 20.35 0.63 -13.31
C ILE A 406 20.73 1.10 -14.72
N GLU A 407 22.02 1.32 -14.98
CA GLU A 407 22.52 1.76 -16.29
C GLU A 407 22.08 0.79 -17.40
N ARG A 408 22.29 -0.52 -17.21
CA ARG A 408 21.82 -1.53 -18.17
C ARG A 408 20.31 -1.52 -18.37
N LEU A 409 19.55 -1.45 -17.27
CA LEU A 409 18.09 -1.45 -17.35
C LEU A 409 17.55 -0.21 -18.09
N VAL A 410 18.21 0.93 -17.98
CA VAL A 410 17.80 2.15 -18.69
C VAL A 410 18.27 2.12 -20.14
N ASP A 411 19.56 1.88 -20.36
CA ASP A 411 20.20 2.05 -21.66
C ASP A 411 19.93 0.89 -22.62
N GLU A 412 19.90 -0.35 -22.12
CA GLU A 412 19.75 -1.57 -22.94
C GLU A 412 18.30 -2.08 -22.92
N HIS A 413 17.57 -1.92 -21.82
CA HIS A 413 16.20 -2.44 -21.68
C HIS A 413 15.10 -1.38 -21.87
N GLY A 414 15.45 -0.10 -22.04
CA GLY A 414 14.49 0.99 -22.20
C GLY A 414 13.66 1.27 -20.93
N GLY A 415 14.15 0.85 -19.76
CA GLY A 415 13.51 1.09 -18.48
C GLY A 415 13.47 2.57 -18.13
N LEU A 416 12.38 3.01 -17.53
CA LEU A 416 12.18 4.41 -17.16
C LEU A 416 12.60 4.63 -15.69
N PRO A 417 13.67 5.41 -15.42
CA PRO A 417 14.12 5.61 -14.05
C PRO A 417 13.24 6.63 -13.32
N ASN A 418 12.80 6.24 -12.12
CA ASN A 418 12.12 7.13 -11.19
C ASN A 418 13.09 7.54 -10.07
N PHE A 419 13.04 8.83 -9.72
CA PHE A 419 14.06 9.46 -8.88
C PHE A 419 13.51 9.94 -7.55
N ALA A 420 14.35 9.89 -6.52
CA ALA A 420 14.09 10.44 -5.21
C ALA A 420 15.28 11.32 -4.76
N VAL A 421 15.03 12.34 -3.93
CA VAL A 421 16.07 13.29 -3.48
C VAL A 421 16.40 13.07 -2.02
N LEU A 422 17.60 12.58 -1.71
CA LEU A 422 18.10 12.31 -0.37
C LEU A 422 18.23 13.59 0.48
N PRO A 423 18.22 13.47 1.82
CA PRO A 423 18.64 14.56 2.70
C PRO A 423 20.03 15.08 2.27
N GLY A 424 20.12 16.37 1.95
CA GLY A 424 21.34 16.97 1.38
C GLY A 424 21.26 17.29 -0.12
N GLY A 425 20.20 16.86 -0.82
CA GLY A 425 19.91 17.25 -2.19
C GLY A 425 20.43 16.29 -3.27
N GLU A 426 21.09 15.19 -2.88
CA GLU A 426 21.53 14.15 -3.82
C GLU A 426 20.33 13.44 -4.44
N ARG A 427 20.32 13.31 -5.77
CA ARG A 427 19.28 12.61 -6.53
C ARG A 427 19.71 11.17 -6.79
N ILE A 428 18.87 10.21 -6.41
CA ILE A 428 19.09 8.78 -6.66
C ILE A 428 17.95 8.18 -7.46
N VAL A 429 18.23 7.15 -8.27
CA VAL A 429 17.21 6.27 -8.82
C VAL A 429 16.75 5.33 -7.71
N TYR A 430 15.45 5.34 -7.42
CA TYR A 430 14.87 4.48 -6.38
C TYR A 430 14.14 3.27 -6.99
N GLU A 431 13.64 3.39 -8.22
CA GLU A 431 13.04 2.30 -8.99
C GLU A 431 13.23 2.49 -10.50
N VAL A 432 13.16 1.40 -11.25
CA VAL A 432 13.15 1.40 -12.72
C VAL A 432 11.85 0.77 -13.21
N CYS A 433 11.05 1.52 -13.97
CA CYS A 433 9.75 1.09 -14.47
C CYS A 433 9.88 0.47 -15.86
N ALA A 434 9.50 -0.81 -15.97
CA ALA A 434 9.28 -1.54 -17.21
C ALA A 434 8.41 -2.77 -16.91
N THR A 435 7.96 -3.51 -17.92
CA THR A 435 7.28 -4.79 -17.67
C THR A 435 8.26 -5.79 -17.04
N PRO A 436 7.80 -6.78 -16.26
CA PRO A 436 8.70 -7.80 -15.73
C PRO A 436 9.50 -8.52 -16.83
N TRP A 437 8.91 -8.68 -18.01
CA TRP A 437 9.60 -9.20 -19.19
C TRP A 437 10.73 -8.28 -19.64
N ASP A 438 10.43 -6.99 -19.85
CA ASP A 438 11.39 -6.01 -20.35
C ASP A 438 12.53 -5.75 -19.35
N LEU A 439 12.31 -5.93 -18.04
CA LEU A 439 13.37 -5.87 -17.01
C LEU A 439 14.39 -7.03 -17.11
N ILE A 440 14.06 -8.09 -17.84
CA ILE A 440 14.87 -9.31 -17.94
C ILE A 440 15.40 -9.49 -19.37
N ASN A 441 14.60 -9.12 -20.37
CA ASN A 441 14.89 -9.27 -21.78
C ASN A 441 14.90 -7.88 -22.45
N PRO A 442 15.98 -7.49 -23.16
CA PRO A 442 15.99 -6.25 -23.93
C PRO A 442 14.90 -6.25 -25.00
N GLY A 443 14.23 -5.11 -25.20
CA GLY A 443 13.12 -4.99 -26.15
C GLY A 443 13.54 -5.16 -27.61
N ASP A 444 14.78 -4.84 -27.96
CA ASP A 444 15.35 -5.00 -29.31
C ASP A 444 16.18 -6.28 -29.45
N SER A 445 16.08 -7.22 -28.51
CA SER A 445 16.84 -8.47 -28.54
C SER A 445 16.56 -9.30 -29.81
N GLU A 446 17.61 -9.58 -30.58
CA GLU A 446 17.60 -10.53 -31.70
C GLU A 446 17.76 -11.99 -31.24
N GLU A 447 17.84 -12.23 -29.92
CA GLU A 447 18.02 -13.57 -29.38
C GLU A 447 16.78 -14.45 -29.66
N PRO A 448 16.96 -15.77 -29.84
CA PRO A 448 15.83 -16.68 -30.02
C PRO A 448 14.83 -16.56 -28.87
N LEU A 449 13.53 -16.48 -29.19
CA LEU A 449 12.46 -16.37 -28.19
C LEU A 449 12.56 -17.45 -27.10
N ALA A 450 12.96 -18.67 -27.45
CA ALA A 450 13.16 -19.75 -26.48
C ALA A 450 14.18 -19.37 -25.39
N LEU A 451 15.28 -18.71 -25.75
CA LEU A 451 16.28 -18.25 -24.79
C LEU A 451 15.73 -17.13 -23.89
N GLN A 452 14.94 -16.21 -24.46
CA GLN A 452 14.29 -15.14 -23.70
C GLN A 452 13.27 -15.69 -22.70
N ILE A 453 12.53 -16.72 -23.09
CA ILE A 453 11.61 -17.47 -22.22
C ILE A 453 12.39 -18.17 -21.12
N ASP A 454 13.44 -18.92 -21.44
CA ASP A 454 14.27 -19.62 -20.45
C ASP A 454 14.86 -18.63 -19.43
N ARG A 455 15.29 -17.45 -19.89
CA ARG A 455 15.78 -16.37 -19.04
C ARG A 455 14.71 -15.84 -18.08
N TYR A 456 13.49 -15.59 -18.58
CA TYR A 456 12.37 -15.15 -17.76
C TYR A 456 11.97 -16.23 -16.74
N LEU A 457 11.88 -17.49 -17.17
CA LEU A 457 11.57 -18.62 -16.31
C LEU A 457 12.65 -18.86 -15.24
N ALA A 458 13.91 -18.53 -15.50
CA ALA A 458 14.95 -18.59 -14.49
C ALA A 458 14.69 -17.62 -13.32
N VAL A 459 14.24 -16.39 -13.61
CA VAL A 459 13.85 -15.42 -12.56
C VAL A 459 12.65 -15.92 -11.79
N VAL A 460 11.62 -16.42 -12.48
CA VAL A 460 10.44 -17.03 -11.85
C VAL A 460 10.84 -18.20 -10.95
N ALA A 461 11.66 -19.13 -11.45
CA ALA A 461 12.11 -20.30 -10.70
C ALA A 461 12.88 -19.91 -9.43
N LEU A 462 13.73 -18.87 -9.49
CA LEU A 462 14.39 -18.34 -8.31
C LEU A 462 13.38 -17.82 -7.28
N GLY A 463 12.29 -17.18 -7.72
CA GLY A 463 11.24 -16.65 -6.84
C GLY A 463 10.31 -17.70 -6.25
N LEU A 464 10.36 -18.95 -6.75
CA LEU A 464 9.68 -20.09 -6.15
C LEU A 464 10.53 -20.81 -5.08
N LEU A 465 11.81 -20.43 -4.91
CA LEU A 465 12.69 -21.03 -3.90
C LEU A 465 12.42 -20.55 -2.46
N PRO A 466 12.12 -19.26 -2.20
CA PRO A 466 11.75 -18.81 -0.85
C PRO A 466 10.47 -19.51 -0.37
N ARG A 467 10.42 -19.82 0.93
CA ARG A 467 9.21 -20.36 1.55
C ARG A 467 8.19 -19.23 1.70
N GLY A 468 7.11 -19.30 0.93
CA GLY A 468 6.07 -18.29 0.98
C GLY A 468 5.10 -18.41 -0.18
N LEU A 469 4.36 -17.32 -0.39
CA LEU A 469 3.40 -17.16 -1.47
C LEU A 469 4.07 -16.44 -2.65
N PRO A 470 4.29 -17.08 -3.81
CA PRO A 470 4.74 -16.37 -5.00
C PRO A 470 3.60 -15.51 -5.56
N ALA A 471 3.90 -14.27 -5.93
CA ALA A 471 2.93 -13.31 -6.45
C ALA A 471 3.39 -12.75 -7.79
N PHE A 472 2.65 -13.10 -8.85
CA PHE A 472 2.91 -12.73 -10.23
C PHE A 472 2.16 -11.46 -10.58
N TYR A 473 2.85 -10.46 -11.10
CA TYR A 473 2.16 -9.32 -11.70
C TYR A 473 1.64 -9.69 -13.10
N ILE A 474 0.41 -9.30 -13.44
CA ILE A 474 -0.25 -9.71 -14.69
C ILE A 474 0.59 -9.44 -15.95
N ASN A 475 1.33 -8.34 -16.00
CA ASN A 475 2.20 -8.02 -17.13
C ASN A 475 3.36 -9.01 -17.27
N GLY A 476 3.80 -9.66 -16.20
CA GLY A 476 4.79 -10.74 -16.26
C GLY A 476 4.27 -12.00 -16.96
N ILE A 477 2.95 -12.23 -16.91
CA ILE A 477 2.30 -13.37 -17.58
C ILE A 477 1.99 -13.03 -19.04
N LEU A 478 1.57 -11.80 -19.32
CA LEU A 478 1.23 -11.34 -20.67
C LEU A 478 2.46 -11.03 -21.52
N GLY A 479 3.61 -10.75 -20.91
CA GLY A 479 4.89 -10.54 -21.57
C GLY A 479 5.20 -9.07 -21.84
N ARG A 480 5.62 -8.77 -23.07
CA ARG A 480 6.18 -7.47 -23.47
C ARG A 480 5.15 -6.33 -23.42
N SER A 481 5.63 -5.12 -23.17
CA SER A 481 4.90 -3.90 -23.54
C SER A 481 4.65 -3.84 -25.06
N GLY A 482 3.41 -3.54 -25.45
CA GLY A 482 2.98 -3.43 -26.85
C GLY A 482 3.28 -2.09 -27.48
#